data_AF-A0A8H6Y1H5-F1
#
_entry.id   AF-A0A8H6Y1H5-F1
#
_cell.length_a   1.000
_cell.length_b   1.000
_cell.length_c   1.000
_cell.angle_alpha   90.00
_cell.angle_beta   90.00
_cell.angle_gamma   90.00
#
_symmetry.space_group_name_H-M   'P 1'
#
loop_
_entity.id
_entity.type
_entity.pdbx_description
1 polymer ?
#
loop_
_entity_poly.entity_id
_entity_poly.type
_entity_poly.pdbx_seq_one_letter_code
_entity_poly.pdbx_strand_id
1 'polypeptide(L)'
;MILSDLPTDILLEIVKVLPLPDPLALLITCRSLNALSNEVSFWMSVLETTRRRSPIACPPHTDLSQFTLPRLKDLALSWLKLQHNWDQRFPRIVQPATSARLPRSEPTLIILAVQGTDILVLATGGSLFCWDAKLGAPFPFPALDTGGQISQIAGSDMPGVCYLAIIARIFNGAFAALDRRRYIITIKHEGGKVTSMTSESSQVSTPQLNFESLFVAEDMVGTIGTMEYSQECLLVVDGVGDEGRRFPNSNSILKLHRSVPHHAFLVCIAYQGHLYIILEDASSVQIQHIPRKGLRAGRQDSGYLFHSQISSIYSNFEELCYMVPSTPFYGVTAAFVRLHWNYGNETALVTSFTFLLNTFTDAYDNGSGAVSPLEFDPDCVSEYVPGQLVDISLVWQDHSGFNVTAVIQPNDPLEPPRLVLVRYHPETKSTSVHDLTVPDTIDVKKLESVCIDDTSGAVHLVDTEARLSTLRYV
;
A
#
# COMPACT_ATOMS: atom_id res chain seq x y z
N MET A 1 -5.26 -34.53 -31.53
CA MET A 1 -4.10 -33.61 -31.49
C MET A 1 -3.58 -33.64 -30.07
N ILE A 2 -2.32 -34.04 -29.86
CA ILE A 2 -1.75 -34.11 -28.51
C ILE A 2 -1.17 -32.73 -28.19
N LEU A 3 -1.35 -32.26 -26.97
CA LEU A 3 -0.90 -30.93 -26.56
C LEU A 3 0.62 -30.74 -26.76
N SER A 4 1.41 -31.79 -26.53
CA SER A 4 2.87 -31.79 -26.74
C SER A 4 3.32 -31.61 -28.19
N ASP A 5 2.41 -31.79 -29.16
CA ASP A 5 2.73 -31.64 -30.58
C ASP A 5 2.54 -30.19 -31.06
N LEU A 6 2.02 -29.32 -30.19
CA LEU A 6 1.85 -27.90 -30.51
C LEU A 6 3.21 -27.17 -30.51
N PRO A 7 3.38 -26.20 -31.41
CA PRO A 7 4.51 -25.27 -31.37
C PRO A 7 4.66 -24.58 -30.00
N THR A 8 5.90 -24.32 -29.58
CA THR A 8 6.22 -23.73 -28.28
C THR A 8 5.50 -22.40 -28.05
N ASP A 9 5.41 -21.55 -29.07
CA ASP A 9 4.69 -20.27 -29.02
C ASP A 9 3.20 -20.46 -28.71
N ILE A 10 2.54 -21.46 -29.30
CA ILE A 10 1.14 -21.78 -28.98
C ILE A 10 1.01 -22.29 -27.53
N LEU A 11 1.96 -23.12 -27.07
CA LEU A 11 1.98 -23.56 -25.67
C LEU A 11 2.17 -22.37 -24.71
N LEU A 12 3.00 -21.39 -25.08
CA LEU A 12 3.19 -20.16 -24.32
C LEU A 12 1.90 -19.33 -24.26
N GLU A 13 1.15 -19.21 -25.35
CA GLU A 13 -0.16 -18.54 -25.34
C GLU A 13 -1.19 -19.27 -24.48
N ILE A 14 -1.18 -20.60 -24.46
CA ILE A 14 -2.07 -21.38 -23.58
C ILE A 14 -1.74 -21.13 -22.10
N VAL A 15 -0.47 -21.14 -21.71
CA VAL A 15 -0.12 -20.93 -20.29
C VAL A 15 -0.38 -19.50 -19.81
N LYS A 16 -0.44 -18.51 -20.71
CA LYS A 16 -0.78 -17.11 -20.35
C LYS A 16 -2.18 -16.95 -19.78
N VAL A 17 -3.11 -17.84 -20.07
CA VAL A 17 -4.48 -17.75 -19.54
C VAL A 17 -4.67 -18.53 -18.24
N LEU A 18 -3.72 -19.42 -17.91
CA LEU A 18 -3.79 -20.30 -16.76
C LEU A 18 -3.21 -19.63 -15.49
N PRO A 19 -3.78 -19.87 -14.30
CA PRO A 19 -3.17 -19.46 -13.03
C PRO A 19 -1.90 -20.28 -12.76
N LEU A 20 -0.89 -19.72 -12.07
CA LEU A 20 0.45 -20.32 -11.89
C LEU A 20 0.48 -21.82 -11.49
N PRO A 21 -0.41 -22.36 -10.62
CA PRO A 21 -0.42 -23.78 -10.30
C PRO A 21 -0.62 -24.70 -11.52
N ASP A 22 -1.40 -24.27 -12.51
CA ASP A 22 -1.83 -25.08 -13.65
C ASP A 22 -0.70 -25.32 -14.67
N PRO A 23 0.09 -24.30 -15.10
CA PRO A 23 1.29 -24.53 -15.90
C PRO A 23 2.28 -25.47 -15.22
N LEU A 24 2.41 -25.43 -13.90
CA LEU A 24 3.31 -26.33 -13.16
C LEU A 24 2.79 -27.77 -13.14
N ALA A 25 1.48 -27.94 -12.96
CA ALA A 25 0.82 -29.23 -13.12
C ALA A 25 0.99 -29.77 -14.55
N LEU A 26 1.00 -28.90 -15.56
CA LEU A 26 1.27 -29.27 -16.95
C LEU A 26 2.72 -29.74 -17.16
N LEU A 27 3.70 -29.09 -16.54
CA LEU A 27 5.13 -29.47 -16.61
C LEU A 27 5.44 -30.87 -16.03
N ILE A 28 4.60 -31.40 -15.13
CA ILE A 28 4.80 -32.73 -14.54
C ILE A 28 4.13 -33.86 -15.35
N THR A 29 3.34 -33.54 -16.39
CA THR A 29 2.58 -34.55 -17.14
C THR A 29 3.43 -35.44 -18.05
N CYS A 30 4.39 -34.88 -18.80
CA CYS A 30 5.24 -35.63 -19.71
C CYS A 30 6.60 -34.94 -19.94
N ARG A 31 7.59 -35.68 -20.47
CA ARG A 31 8.96 -35.16 -20.68
C ARG A 31 9.03 -34.00 -21.67
N SER A 32 8.19 -34.02 -22.71
CA SER A 32 8.16 -32.96 -23.73
C SER A 32 7.68 -31.65 -23.14
N LEU A 33 6.58 -31.66 -22.37
CA LEU A 33 6.10 -30.47 -21.68
C LEU A 33 7.03 -30.05 -20.54
N ASN A 34 7.63 -31.00 -19.82
CA ASN A 34 8.64 -30.69 -18.80
C ASN A 34 9.84 -29.90 -19.36
N ALA A 35 10.19 -30.09 -20.64
CA ALA A 35 11.28 -29.34 -21.28
C ALA A 35 11.03 -27.82 -21.28
N LEU A 36 9.76 -27.38 -21.32
CA LEU A 36 9.40 -25.96 -21.20
C LEU A 36 9.87 -25.34 -19.88
N SER A 37 10.05 -26.14 -18.82
CA SER A 37 10.56 -25.65 -17.54
C SER A 37 12.01 -25.14 -17.63
N ASN A 38 12.72 -25.42 -18.71
CA ASN A 38 14.07 -24.90 -18.96
C ASN A 38 14.08 -23.64 -19.83
N GLU A 39 12.93 -23.21 -20.35
CA GLU A 39 12.79 -22.03 -21.18
C GLU A 39 12.54 -20.78 -20.33
N VAL A 40 13.34 -19.73 -20.49
CA VAL A 40 13.16 -18.45 -19.77
C VAL A 40 11.82 -17.80 -20.16
N SER A 41 11.45 -17.86 -21.43
CA SER A 41 10.20 -17.31 -21.97
C SER A 41 8.96 -17.92 -21.33
N PHE A 42 9.00 -19.22 -20.98
CA PHE A 42 7.92 -19.88 -20.25
C PHE A 42 7.70 -19.23 -18.89
N TRP A 43 8.75 -19.09 -18.08
CA TRP A 43 8.62 -18.54 -16.73
C TRP A 43 8.27 -17.06 -16.74
N MET A 44 8.85 -16.28 -17.65
CA MET A 44 8.46 -14.87 -17.83
C MET A 44 6.97 -14.77 -18.15
N SER A 45 6.49 -15.53 -19.14
CA SER A 45 5.09 -15.51 -19.56
C SER A 45 4.13 -15.82 -18.40
N VAL A 46 4.41 -16.90 -17.66
CA VAL A 46 3.58 -17.32 -16.52
C VAL A 46 3.64 -16.32 -15.37
N LEU A 47 4.82 -15.80 -15.03
CA LEU A 47 4.98 -14.81 -13.95
C LEU A 47 4.39 -13.45 -14.32
N GLU A 48 4.47 -13.01 -15.57
CA GLU A 48 3.81 -11.80 -16.04
C GLU A 48 2.29 -11.90 -15.91
N THR A 49 1.70 -13.03 -16.33
CA THR A 49 0.27 -13.29 -16.12
C THR A 49 -0.07 -13.28 -14.63
N THR A 50 0.73 -13.97 -13.81
CA THR A 50 0.50 -14.07 -12.35
C THR A 50 0.57 -12.70 -11.70
N ARG A 51 1.58 -11.89 -12.08
CA ARG A 51 1.81 -10.53 -11.59
C ARG A 51 0.66 -9.58 -11.94
N ARG A 52 -0.06 -9.79 -13.04
CA ARG A 52 -1.24 -8.96 -13.37
C ARG A 52 -2.44 -9.24 -12.47
N ARG A 53 -2.48 -10.41 -11.83
CA ARG A 53 -3.58 -10.84 -10.95
C ARG A 53 -3.24 -10.73 -9.47
N SER A 54 -1.96 -10.86 -9.13
CA SER A 54 -1.50 -10.93 -7.74
C SER A 54 -0.06 -10.47 -7.58
N PRO A 55 0.30 -9.91 -6.42
CA PRO A 55 1.68 -9.56 -6.10
C PRO A 55 2.59 -10.80 -6.18
N ILE A 56 3.78 -10.61 -6.74
CA ILE A 56 4.87 -11.59 -6.72
C ILE A 56 6.04 -10.99 -5.93
N ALA A 57 7.04 -11.80 -5.57
CA ALA A 57 8.19 -11.38 -4.76
C ALA A 57 9.20 -10.46 -5.50
N CYS A 58 8.71 -9.46 -6.23
CA CYS A 58 9.45 -8.36 -6.85
C CYS A 58 8.51 -7.18 -7.15
N PRO A 59 9.03 -5.94 -7.31
CA PRO A 59 8.21 -4.79 -7.65
C PRO A 59 7.34 -4.96 -8.91
N PRO A 60 6.17 -4.28 -9.02
CA PRO A 60 5.19 -4.49 -10.08
C PRO A 60 5.75 -4.20 -11.49
N HIS A 61 6.70 -3.28 -11.57
CA HIS A 61 7.30 -2.80 -12.82
C HIS A 61 8.68 -3.40 -13.12
N THR A 62 9.17 -4.35 -12.32
CA THR A 62 10.48 -4.96 -12.59
C THR A 62 10.48 -5.72 -13.93
N ASP A 63 11.49 -5.49 -14.74
CA ASP A 63 11.70 -6.22 -15.99
C ASP A 63 12.18 -7.65 -15.69
N LEU A 64 11.29 -8.62 -15.87
CA LEU A 64 11.57 -10.03 -15.59
C LEU A 64 12.59 -10.63 -16.57
N SER A 65 12.84 -9.99 -17.73
CA SER A 65 13.85 -10.47 -18.70
C SER A 65 15.29 -10.36 -18.17
N GLN A 66 15.50 -9.52 -17.15
CA GLN A 66 16.79 -9.34 -16.49
C GLN A 66 17.10 -10.44 -15.47
N PHE A 67 16.11 -11.27 -15.12
CA PHE A 67 16.28 -12.36 -14.16
C PHE A 67 16.79 -13.63 -14.82
N THR A 68 17.66 -14.32 -14.09
CA THR A 68 18.15 -15.64 -14.49
C THR A 68 17.03 -16.68 -14.34
N LEU A 69 17.09 -17.77 -15.10
CA LEU A 69 16.12 -18.86 -15.02
C LEU A 69 15.94 -19.39 -13.56
N PRO A 70 17.00 -19.61 -12.75
CA PRO A 70 16.82 -19.98 -11.35
C PRO A 70 16.03 -18.95 -10.55
N ARG A 71 16.29 -17.65 -10.75
CA ARG A 71 15.56 -16.59 -10.03
C ARG A 71 14.08 -16.57 -10.40
N LEU A 72 13.74 -16.74 -11.68
CA LEU A 72 12.34 -16.84 -12.12
C LEU A 72 11.63 -18.04 -11.49
N LYS A 73 12.30 -19.20 -11.43
CA LYS A 73 11.77 -20.38 -10.74
C LYS A 73 11.56 -20.11 -9.24
N ASP A 74 12.51 -19.44 -8.59
CA ASP A 74 12.41 -19.09 -7.17
C ASP A 74 11.24 -18.15 -6.90
N LEU A 75 10.98 -17.17 -7.77
CA LEU A 75 9.82 -16.28 -7.67
C LEU A 75 8.51 -17.07 -7.75
N ALA A 76 8.38 -17.97 -8.73
CA ALA A 76 7.20 -18.81 -8.88
C ALA A 76 6.98 -19.72 -7.67
N LEU A 77 8.03 -20.38 -7.18
CA LEU A 77 7.95 -21.25 -6.01
C LEU A 77 7.62 -20.47 -4.73
N SER A 78 8.18 -19.27 -4.55
CA SER A 78 7.89 -18.42 -3.39
C SER A 78 6.43 -17.97 -3.40
N TRP A 79 5.90 -17.58 -4.56
CA TRP A 79 4.49 -17.24 -4.71
C TRP A 79 3.58 -18.42 -4.37
N LEU A 80 3.89 -19.63 -4.85
CA LEU A 80 3.09 -20.82 -4.55
C LEU A 80 3.06 -21.14 -3.06
N LYS A 81 4.21 -21.03 -2.38
CA LYS A 81 4.29 -21.25 -0.93
C LYS A 81 3.44 -20.23 -0.17
N LEU A 82 3.54 -18.96 -0.57
CA LEU A 82 2.75 -17.89 -0.02
C LEU A 82 1.25 -18.13 -0.21
N GLN A 83 0.83 -18.41 -1.44
CA GLN A 83 -0.57 -18.67 -1.76
C GLN A 83 -1.08 -19.89 -0.99
N HIS A 84 -0.31 -20.99 -0.97
CA HIS A 84 -0.68 -22.17 -0.20
C HIS A 84 -0.86 -21.87 1.29
N ASN A 85 -0.01 -21.03 1.89
CA ASN A 85 -0.14 -20.68 3.30
C ASN A 85 -1.37 -19.79 3.57
N TRP A 86 -1.69 -18.87 2.66
CA TRP A 86 -2.91 -18.06 2.74
C TRP A 86 -4.19 -18.86 2.55
N ASP A 87 -4.16 -19.90 1.70
CA ASP A 87 -5.31 -20.79 1.50
C ASP A 87 -5.60 -21.65 2.73
N GLN A 88 -4.68 -21.70 3.71
CA GLN A 88 -4.94 -22.37 4.98
C GLN A 88 -5.89 -21.53 5.82
N ARG A 89 -6.77 -22.22 6.55
CA ARG A 89 -7.65 -21.59 7.54
C ARG A 89 -6.88 -20.76 8.57
N PHE A 90 -5.68 -21.20 8.92
CA PHE A 90 -4.78 -20.55 9.89
C PHE A 90 -3.38 -20.45 9.27
N PRO A 91 -3.07 -19.35 8.55
CA PRO A 91 -1.74 -19.10 8.02
C PRO A 91 -0.69 -19.23 9.11
N ARG A 92 0.38 -19.96 8.82
CA ARG A 92 1.41 -20.28 9.82
C ARG A 92 2.67 -19.48 9.55
N ILE A 93 3.28 -19.03 10.63
CA ILE A 93 4.66 -18.56 10.61
C ILE A 93 5.54 -19.78 10.27
N VAL A 94 6.29 -19.69 9.18
CA VAL A 94 7.10 -20.80 8.64
C VAL A 94 8.50 -20.81 9.25
N GLN A 95 8.99 -19.64 9.70
CA GLN A 95 10.34 -19.46 10.22
C GLN A 95 10.30 -18.85 11.63
N PRO A 96 11.25 -19.18 12.53
CA PRO A 96 11.36 -18.50 13.81
C PRO A 96 11.40 -16.98 13.61
N ALA A 97 10.66 -16.25 14.46
CA ALA A 97 10.68 -14.80 14.43
C ALA A 97 12.12 -14.30 14.60
N THR A 98 12.56 -13.46 13.68
CA THR A 98 13.82 -12.73 13.84
C THR A 98 13.54 -11.46 14.60
N SER A 99 14.42 -11.07 15.51
CA SER A 99 14.31 -9.82 16.24
C SER A 99 15.64 -9.08 16.23
N ALA A 100 15.58 -7.78 16.02
CA ALA A 100 16.73 -6.89 16.12
C ALA A 100 16.38 -5.71 17.02
N ARG A 101 17.37 -5.23 17.78
CA ARG A 101 17.20 -4.06 18.63
C ARG A 101 17.51 -2.81 17.81
N LEU A 102 16.56 -1.89 17.78
CA LEU A 102 16.73 -0.61 17.11
C LEU A 102 17.63 0.30 17.97
N PRO A 103 18.38 1.21 17.34
CA PRO A 103 19.43 1.98 18.02
C PRO A 103 18.93 3.04 19.00
N ARG A 104 17.61 3.29 19.11
CA ARG A 104 17.03 4.34 19.96
C ARG A 104 15.92 3.82 20.85
N SER A 105 15.71 4.48 21.98
CA SER A 105 14.64 4.20 22.96
C SER A 105 13.37 5.03 22.72
N GLU A 106 13.28 5.74 21.61
CA GLU A 106 12.12 6.55 21.25
C GLU A 106 11.12 5.72 20.46
N PRO A 107 9.82 6.07 20.52
CA PRO A 107 8.79 5.39 19.74
C PRO A 107 9.18 5.31 18.27
N THR A 108 9.05 4.13 17.69
CA THR A 108 9.50 3.88 16.33
C THR A 108 8.38 3.37 15.45
N LEU A 109 8.15 4.06 14.34
CA LEU A 109 7.13 3.74 13.37
C LEU A 109 7.77 3.13 12.12
N ILE A 110 7.15 2.07 11.60
CA ILE A 110 7.42 1.60 10.24
C ILE A 110 6.67 2.52 9.28
N ILE A 111 7.41 3.18 8.41
CA ILE A 111 6.89 4.18 7.46
C ILE A 111 6.61 3.57 6.10
N LEU A 112 7.37 2.54 5.72
CA LEU A 112 7.24 1.83 4.46
C LEU A 112 8.10 0.55 4.50
N ALA A 113 7.66 -0.52 3.85
CA ALA A 113 8.53 -1.62 3.39
C ALA A 113 8.71 -1.50 1.88
N VAL A 114 9.93 -1.46 1.34
CA VAL A 114 10.14 -1.32 -0.11
C VAL A 114 9.86 -2.68 -0.78
N GLN A 115 8.90 -2.71 -1.71
CA GLN A 115 8.39 -3.95 -2.30
C GLN A 115 9.48 -4.86 -2.86
N GLY A 116 9.36 -6.17 -2.59
CA GLY A 116 10.28 -7.19 -3.09
C GLY A 116 11.72 -7.07 -2.58
N THR A 117 11.95 -6.32 -1.49
CA THR A 117 13.25 -6.16 -0.84
C THR A 117 13.13 -6.36 0.67
N ASP A 118 14.26 -6.47 1.37
CA ASP A 118 14.30 -6.48 2.85
C ASP A 118 14.50 -5.06 3.43
N ILE A 119 14.21 -4.00 2.67
CA ILE A 119 14.44 -2.61 3.07
C ILE A 119 13.18 -2.07 3.75
N LEU A 120 13.32 -1.65 5.00
CA LEU A 120 12.31 -0.89 5.74
C LEU A 120 12.73 0.57 5.87
N VAL A 121 11.76 1.48 5.83
CA VAL A 121 11.95 2.88 6.22
C VAL A 121 11.31 3.05 7.60
N LEU A 122 12.11 3.49 8.56
CA LEU A 122 11.69 3.66 9.94
C LEU A 122 11.76 5.12 10.35
N ALA A 123 10.82 5.57 11.17
CA ALA A 123 10.83 6.88 11.82
C ALA A 123 11.01 6.74 13.33
N THR A 124 11.98 7.45 13.90
CA THR A 124 12.25 7.48 15.34
C THR A 124 12.69 8.89 15.75
N GLY A 125 12.02 9.50 16.74
CA GLY A 125 12.41 10.82 17.25
C GLY A 125 12.53 11.92 16.19
N GLY A 126 11.63 11.94 15.20
CA GLY A 126 11.71 12.89 14.09
C GLY A 126 12.88 12.66 13.12
N SER A 127 13.55 11.51 13.19
CA SER A 127 14.54 11.08 12.20
C SER A 127 13.99 9.93 11.36
N LEU A 128 14.33 9.89 10.07
CA LEU A 128 14.05 8.77 9.16
C LEU A 128 15.33 8.04 8.78
N PHE A 129 15.28 6.72 8.68
CA PHE A 129 16.43 5.92 8.23
C PHE A 129 15.98 4.62 7.58
N CYS A 130 16.82 4.09 6.69
CA CYS A 130 16.60 2.78 6.08
C CYS A 130 17.20 1.67 6.96
N TRP A 131 16.48 0.57 7.07
CA TRP A 131 16.85 -0.61 7.83
C TRP A 131 16.85 -1.86 6.95
N ASP A 132 17.88 -2.68 7.08
CA ASP A 132 17.95 -4.00 6.43
C ASP A 132 17.32 -5.04 7.37
N ALA A 133 16.09 -5.44 7.10
CA ALA A 133 15.35 -6.40 7.91
C ALA A 133 16.00 -7.79 7.94
N LYS A 134 16.77 -8.14 6.90
CA LYS A 134 17.46 -9.43 6.81
C LYS A 134 18.74 -9.44 7.64
N LEU A 135 19.52 -8.37 7.59
CA LEU A 135 20.74 -8.24 8.40
C LEU A 135 20.45 -7.79 9.84
N GLY A 136 19.27 -7.22 10.10
CA GLY A 136 18.93 -6.66 11.40
C GLY A 136 19.79 -5.46 11.76
N ALA A 137 20.11 -4.62 10.77
CA ALA A 137 21.01 -3.48 10.94
C ALA A 137 20.56 -2.28 10.07
N PRO A 138 20.92 -1.04 10.47
CA PRO A 138 20.66 0.13 9.64
C PRO A 138 21.59 0.14 8.42
N PHE A 139 21.12 0.68 7.30
CA PHE A 139 22.00 0.95 6.16
C PHE A 139 23.02 2.05 6.52
N PRO A 140 24.22 2.09 5.88
CA PRO A 140 25.30 3.02 6.25
C PRO A 140 25.09 4.46 5.71
N PHE A 141 23.86 4.96 5.79
CA PHE A 141 23.50 6.32 5.44
C PHE A 141 23.09 7.09 6.70
N PRO A 142 23.40 8.39 6.78
CA PRO A 142 22.95 9.20 7.92
C PRO A 142 21.41 9.22 7.96
N ALA A 143 20.87 9.17 9.17
CA ALA A 143 19.44 9.39 9.36
C ALA A 143 19.07 10.79 8.88
N LEU A 144 17.93 10.90 8.21
CA LEU A 144 17.36 12.15 7.74
C LEU A 144 16.58 12.82 8.87
N ASP A 145 16.95 14.04 9.21
CA ASP A 145 16.23 14.82 10.22
C ASP A 145 14.99 15.49 9.61
N THR A 146 13.82 15.07 10.08
CA THR A 146 12.53 15.67 9.71
C THR A 146 12.14 16.82 10.65
N GLY A 147 12.87 17.01 11.75
CA GLY A 147 12.67 18.06 12.74
C GLY A 147 11.36 17.99 13.52
N GLY A 148 10.55 16.92 13.36
CA GLY A 148 9.21 16.90 13.90
C GLY A 148 8.50 15.54 13.82
N GLN A 149 7.23 15.53 14.23
CA GLN A 149 6.39 14.34 14.17
C GLN A 149 5.82 14.18 12.76
N ILE A 150 5.98 13.00 12.17
CA ILE A 150 5.38 12.68 10.88
C ILE A 150 3.87 12.57 11.05
N SER A 151 3.13 13.27 10.19
CA SER A 151 1.67 13.34 10.24
C SER A 151 0.97 12.80 9.00
N GLN A 152 1.66 12.77 7.87
CA GLN A 152 1.16 12.22 6.60
C GLN A 152 2.32 11.55 5.87
N ILE A 153 2.02 10.46 5.16
CA ILE A 153 2.97 9.60 4.44
C ILE A 153 2.33 9.18 3.12
N ALA A 154 3.12 9.16 2.05
CA ALA A 154 2.76 8.52 0.79
C ALA A 154 4.00 7.89 0.14
N GLY A 155 3.87 6.67 -0.35
CA GLY A 155 4.96 5.94 -1.02
C GLY A 155 4.61 5.60 -2.48
N SER A 156 5.63 5.49 -3.32
CA SER A 156 5.52 4.96 -4.68
C SER A 156 6.80 4.21 -5.02
N ASP A 157 6.67 2.92 -5.33
CA ASP A 157 7.79 2.05 -5.66
C ASP A 157 7.92 1.90 -7.18
N MET A 158 9.10 2.24 -7.69
CA MET A 158 9.51 2.10 -9.08
C MET A 158 10.73 1.16 -9.15
N PRO A 159 11.05 0.61 -10.34
CA PRO A 159 12.21 -0.27 -10.48
C PRO A 159 13.52 0.42 -10.05
N GLY A 160 14.09 -0.04 -8.93
CA GLY A 160 15.34 0.47 -8.36
C GLY A 160 15.23 1.81 -7.64
N VAL A 161 14.03 2.39 -7.52
CA VAL A 161 13.80 3.67 -6.85
C VAL A 161 12.48 3.63 -6.10
N CYS A 162 12.51 3.95 -4.82
CA CYS A 162 11.34 4.21 -4.00
C CYS A 162 11.25 5.71 -3.72
N TYR A 163 10.08 6.29 -4.00
CA TYR A 163 9.75 7.67 -3.64
C TYR A 163 8.85 7.68 -2.42
N LEU A 164 9.22 8.48 -1.43
CA LEU A 164 8.48 8.66 -0.19
C LEU A 164 8.24 10.15 0.02
N ALA A 165 6.98 10.55 0.11
CA ALA A 165 6.60 11.88 0.55
C ALA A 165 6.15 11.79 2.01
N ILE A 166 6.55 12.76 2.83
CA ILE A 166 6.04 12.91 4.20
C ILE A 166 5.72 14.38 4.52
N ILE A 167 4.81 14.59 5.47
CA ILE A 167 4.60 15.89 6.12
C ILE A 167 4.94 15.76 7.60
N ALA A 168 5.97 16.49 8.04
CA ALA A 168 6.36 16.57 9.44
C ALA A 168 5.82 17.86 10.09
N ARG A 169 5.29 17.73 11.30
CA ARG A 169 4.88 18.84 12.18
C ARG A 169 6.04 19.18 13.10
N ILE A 170 6.60 20.38 12.92
CA ILE A 170 7.77 20.85 13.67
C ILE A 170 7.29 21.64 14.89
N PHE A 171 7.70 21.21 16.07
CA PHE A 171 7.32 21.83 17.33
C PHE A 171 8.38 22.87 17.75
N ASN A 172 8.15 24.14 17.39
CA ASN A 172 9.02 25.26 17.78
C ASN A 172 8.63 25.89 19.13
N GLY A 173 8.30 25.07 20.13
CA GLY A 173 7.90 25.52 21.48
C GLY A 173 6.39 25.81 21.66
N ALA A 174 6.02 26.37 22.82
CA ALA A 174 4.65 26.34 23.36
C ALA A 174 3.57 27.14 22.60
N PHE A 175 3.94 28.02 21.65
CA PHE A 175 2.99 28.92 20.98
C PHE A 175 3.24 29.10 19.47
N ALA A 176 4.16 28.33 18.88
CA ALA A 176 4.43 28.46 17.45
C ALA A 176 3.28 27.86 16.64
N ALA A 177 2.75 28.63 15.68
CA ALA A 177 1.92 28.09 14.61
C ALA A 177 2.60 26.82 14.06
N LEU A 178 1.82 25.76 13.84
CA LEU A 178 2.31 24.44 13.41
C LEU A 178 3.11 24.59 12.11
N ASP A 179 4.43 24.74 12.20
CA ASP A 179 5.29 24.75 11.01
C ASP A 179 5.26 23.34 10.44
N ARG A 180 4.86 23.24 9.17
CA ARG A 180 4.72 21.98 8.47
C ARG A 180 5.74 21.97 7.35
N ARG A 181 6.59 20.95 7.36
CA ARG A 181 7.55 20.71 6.29
C ARG A 181 7.17 19.45 5.56
N ARG A 182 7.12 19.56 4.24
CA ARG A 182 7.02 18.42 3.37
C ARG A 182 8.42 17.98 2.98
N TYR A 183 8.67 16.68 3.05
CA TYR A 183 9.88 16.06 2.53
C TYR A 183 9.52 15.14 1.38
N ILE A 184 10.31 15.20 0.32
CA ILE A 184 10.31 14.23 -0.78
C ILE A 184 11.62 13.48 -0.65
N ILE A 185 11.54 12.19 -0.43
CA ILE A 185 12.66 11.31 -0.13
C ILE A 185 12.76 10.31 -1.28
N THR A 186 13.96 10.20 -1.85
CA THR A 186 14.26 9.27 -2.93
C THR A 186 15.24 8.23 -2.41
N ILE A 187 14.82 6.97 -2.40
CA ILE A 187 15.61 5.82 -1.97
C ILE A 187 15.95 5.02 -3.21
N LYS A 188 17.20 5.07 -3.65
CA LYS A 188 17.67 4.21 -4.75
C LYS A 188 18.16 2.89 -4.17
N HIS A 189 17.81 1.78 -4.82
CA HIS A 189 18.20 0.46 -4.38
C HIS A 189 18.52 -0.47 -5.55
N GLU A 190 19.45 -1.39 -5.32
CA GLU A 190 19.88 -2.39 -6.31
C GLU A 190 20.12 -3.73 -5.60
N GLY A 191 19.55 -4.81 -6.12
CA GLY A 191 19.72 -6.15 -5.53
C GLY A 191 19.29 -6.23 -4.06
N GLY A 192 18.26 -5.47 -3.66
CA GLY A 192 17.77 -5.41 -2.28
C GLY A 192 18.63 -4.59 -1.32
N LYS A 193 19.60 -3.82 -1.81
CA LYS A 193 20.42 -2.92 -1.00
C LYS A 193 20.16 -1.47 -1.36
N VAL A 194 20.02 -0.61 -0.35
CA VAL A 194 19.98 0.84 -0.56
C VAL A 194 21.34 1.31 -1.06
N THR A 195 21.36 2.00 -2.19
CA THR A 195 22.57 2.59 -2.80
C THR A 195 22.67 4.09 -2.51
N SER A 196 21.52 4.77 -2.33
CA SER A 196 21.48 6.15 -1.86
C SER A 196 20.11 6.50 -1.28
N MET A 197 20.11 7.45 -0.34
CA MET A 197 18.90 8.08 0.20
C MET A 197 19.13 9.59 0.14
N THR A 198 18.28 10.29 -0.60
CA THR A 198 18.33 11.75 -0.74
C THR A 198 17.00 12.36 -0.37
N SER A 199 16.99 13.64 -0.03
CA SER A 199 15.74 14.33 0.26
C SER A 199 15.74 15.78 -0.13
N GLU A 200 14.56 16.25 -0.50
CA GLU A 200 14.27 17.66 -0.66
C GLU A 200 13.17 18.04 0.33
N SER A 201 13.34 19.17 1.01
CA SER A 201 12.32 19.69 1.93
C SER A 201 11.78 21.02 1.42
N SER A 202 10.50 21.28 1.69
CA SER A 202 9.89 22.58 1.48
C SER A 202 8.88 22.88 2.57
N GLN A 203 8.77 24.15 2.92
CA GLN A 203 7.69 24.62 3.77
C GLN A 203 6.36 24.47 3.03
N VAL A 204 5.32 24.02 3.73
CA VAL A 204 3.98 23.98 3.17
C VAL A 204 3.31 25.33 3.45
N SER A 205 3.12 26.13 2.42
CA SER A 205 2.77 27.57 2.50
C SER A 205 1.33 27.88 2.89
N THR A 206 0.57 26.88 3.34
CA THR A 206 -0.88 26.97 3.57
C THR A 206 -1.23 26.58 5.01
N PRO A 207 -0.96 27.47 5.99
CA PRO A 207 -1.15 27.17 7.41
C PRO A 207 -2.61 26.90 7.81
N GLN A 208 -3.57 27.30 6.96
CA GLN A 208 -5.01 27.11 7.19
C GLN A 208 -5.58 25.81 6.62
N LEU A 209 -4.75 24.99 5.94
CA LEU A 209 -5.21 23.69 5.44
C LEU A 209 -5.18 22.66 6.55
N ASN A 210 -6.28 21.95 6.73
CA ASN A 210 -6.27 20.64 7.37
C ASN A 210 -5.85 19.64 6.29
N PHE A 211 -4.61 19.13 6.38
CA PHE A 211 -4.09 18.17 5.40
C PHE A 211 -4.76 16.83 5.63
N GLU A 212 -5.57 16.44 4.65
CA GLU A 212 -6.29 15.18 4.68
C GLU A 212 -5.46 14.07 4.04
N SER A 213 -4.77 14.35 2.93
CA SER A 213 -4.02 13.33 2.21
C SER A 213 -2.80 13.88 1.45
N LEU A 214 -1.78 13.04 1.37
CA LEU A 214 -0.55 13.22 0.60
C LEU A 214 -0.50 12.12 -0.47
N PHE A 215 0.01 12.43 -1.65
CA PHE A 215 0.26 11.44 -2.69
C PHE A 215 1.61 11.68 -3.35
N VAL A 216 2.17 10.62 -3.91
CA VAL A 216 3.41 10.65 -4.68
C VAL A 216 3.26 9.78 -5.92
N ALA A 217 3.78 10.27 -7.04
CA ALA A 217 3.90 9.59 -8.32
C ALA A 217 5.30 9.83 -8.88
N GLU A 218 5.62 9.18 -10.00
CA GLU A 218 6.91 9.30 -10.67
C GLU A 218 7.30 10.76 -10.98
N ASP A 219 6.36 11.58 -11.47
CA ASP A 219 6.62 12.95 -11.93
C ASP A 219 5.94 14.03 -11.07
N MET A 220 5.30 13.67 -9.96
CA MET A 220 4.60 14.63 -9.11
C MET A 220 4.45 14.18 -7.66
N VAL A 221 4.43 15.16 -6.76
CA VAL A 221 3.99 15.00 -5.38
C VAL A 221 2.91 16.04 -5.13
N GLY A 222 1.92 15.72 -4.31
CA GLY A 222 0.94 16.73 -3.95
C GLY A 222 0.23 16.42 -2.66
N THR A 223 -0.42 17.45 -2.16
CA THR A 223 -1.21 17.41 -0.94
C THR A 223 -2.61 17.87 -1.25
N ILE A 224 -3.59 17.21 -0.68
CA ILE A 224 -4.96 17.67 -0.64
C ILE A 224 -5.34 18.00 0.81
N GLY A 225 -6.03 19.12 1.00
CA GLY A 225 -6.51 19.51 2.31
C GLY A 225 -7.78 20.33 2.22
N THR A 226 -8.49 20.41 3.35
CA THR A 226 -9.68 21.25 3.49
C THR A 226 -9.30 22.59 4.14
N MET A 227 -9.87 23.68 3.65
CA MET A 227 -9.71 24.99 4.27
C MET A 227 -10.64 25.07 5.50
N GLU A 228 -10.07 25.39 6.68
CA GLU A 228 -10.76 25.34 7.98
C GLU A 228 -12.13 26.05 8.01
N TYR A 229 -12.27 27.19 7.29
CA TYR A 229 -13.48 28.02 7.33
C TYR A 229 -14.42 27.84 6.14
N SER A 230 -13.93 27.37 4.98
CA SER A 230 -14.75 27.30 3.76
C SER A 230 -15.16 25.88 3.38
N GLN A 231 -14.58 24.86 4.02
CA GLN A 231 -14.71 23.45 3.62
C GLN A 231 -14.33 23.20 2.15
N GLU A 232 -13.64 24.14 1.52
CA GLU A 232 -13.15 24.01 0.16
C GLU A 232 -11.90 23.15 0.17
N CYS A 233 -11.84 22.19 -0.75
CA CYS A 233 -10.62 21.41 -0.93
C CYS A 233 -9.63 22.16 -1.80
N LEU A 234 -8.40 22.20 -1.32
CA LEU A 234 -7.24 22.68 -2.05
C LEU A 234 -6.34 21.50 -2.37
N LEU A 235 -6.13 21.27 -3.67
CA LEU A 235 -5.10 20.37 -4.15
C LEU A 235 -3.88 21.22 -4.56
N VAL A 236 -2.74 20.92 -3.96
CA VAL A 236 -1.44 21.52 -4.30
C VAL A 236 -0.56 20.44 -4.90
N VAL A 237 -0.15 20.62 -6.15
CA VAL A 237 0.71 19.67 -6.86
C VAL A 237 2.04 20.33 -7.20
N ASP A 238 3.13 19.64 -6.92
CA ASP A 238 4.50 20.01 -7.29
C ASP A 238 5.04 18.97 -8.27
N GLY A 239 5.62 19.43 -9.38
CA GLY A 239 6.29 18.54 -10.33
C GLY A 239 7.64 18.07 -9.79
N VAL A 240 7.90 16.77 -9.90
CA VAL A 240 9.20 16.14 -9.65
C VAL A 240 9.87 15.95 -11.00
N GLY A 241 11.00 16.61 -11.25
CA GLY A 241 11.75 16.44 -12.50
C GLY A 241 12.54 15.12 -12.54
N ASP A 242 13.06 14.78 -13.73
CA ASP A 242 13.75 13.49 -14.03
C ASP A 242 15.00 13.19 -13.17
N GLU A 243 15.45 14.13 -12.32
CA GLU A 243 16.54 13.92 -11.36
C GLU A 243 16.13 14.28 -9.91
N GLY A 244 14.84 14.27 -9.60
CA GLY A 244 14.30 14.78 -8.34
C GLY A 244 14.25 16.31 -8.26
N ARG A 245 14.92 17.03 -9.18
CA ARG A 245 14.89 18.50 -9.21
C ARG A 245 13.49 19.01 -9.52
N ARG A 246 12.93 19.83 -8.63
CA ARG A 246 11.66 20.51 -8.86
C ARG A 246 11.69 21.37 -10.11
N PHE A 247 10.55 21.44 -10.80
CA PHE A 247 10.28 22.55 -11.70
C PHE A 247 10.05 23.81 -10.85
N PRO A 248 10.92 24.84 -10.94
CA PRO A 248 10.66 26.09 -10.25
C PRO A 248 9.38 26.68 -10.86
N ASN A 249 8.33 26.81 -10.04
CA ASN A 249 7.04 27.47 -10.33
C ASN A 249 5.86 26.62 -10.84
N SER A 250 5.81 25.30 -10.64
CA SER A 250 4.64 24.49 -11.06
C SER A 250 3.62 24.17 -9.95
N ASN A 251 3.52 25.00 -8.91
CA ASN A 251 2.47 24.82 -7.90
C ASN A 251 1.10 25.08 -8.53
N SER A 252 0.44 24.01 -8.95
CA SER A 252 -0.94 24.09 -9.39
C SER A 252 -1.82 23.99 -8.16
N ILE A 253 -2.52 25.08 -7.87
CA ILE A 253 -3.54 25.13 -6.84
C ILE A 253 -4.89 24.89 -7.53
N LEU A 254 -5.47 23.73 -7.28
CA LEU A 254 -6.80 23.39 -7.78
C LEU A 254 -7.81 23.50 -6.64
N LYS A 255 -8.79 24.39 -6.82
CA LYS A 255 -9.93 24.50 -5.92
C LYS A 255 -11.01 23.54 -6.37
N LEU A 256 -11.41 22.60 -5.53
CA LEU A 256 -12.54 21.73 -5.83
C LEU A 256 -13.83 22.45 -5.42
N HIS A 257 -14.81 22.52 -6.33
CA HIS A 257 -16.10 23.20 -6.11
C HIS A 257 -17.05 22.43 -5.18
N ARG A 258 -16.51 21.75 -4.17
CA ARG A 258 -17.25 20.83 -3.32
C ARG A 258 -16.98 21.14 -1.85
N SER A 259 -18.05 21.30 -1.10
CA SER A 259 -18.00 21.27 0.37
C SER A 259 -17.79 19.81 0.79
N VAL A 260 -16.73 19.58 1.53
CA VAL A 260 -16.47 18.29 2.19
C VAL A 260 -17.18 18.29 3.53
N PRO A 261 -18.11 17.34 3.77
CA PRO A 261 -18.71 17.16 5.09
C PRO A 261 -17.62 17.03 6.17
N HIS A 262 -17.87 17.55 7.37
CA HIS A 262 -16.90 17.49 8.48
C HIS A 262 -16.45 16.08 8.86
N HIS A 263 -17.22 15.07 8.47
CA HIS A 263 -17.00 13.64 8.76
C HIS A 263 -16.57 12.84 7.53
N ALA A 264 -16.39 13.51 6.38
CA ALA A 264 -15.98 12.82 5.17
C ALA A 264 -14.46 12.71 5.08
N PHE A 265 -13.99 11.56 4.65
CA PHE A 265 -12.59 11.26 4.43
C PHE A 265 -12.20 11.63 3.01
N LEU A 266 -11.09 12.37 2.91
CA LEU A 266 -10.58 12.84 1.63
C LEU A 266 -9.22 12.23 1.37
N VAL A 267 -9.14 11.50 0.28
CA VAL A 267 -7.99 10.75 -0.16
C VAL A 267 -7.63 11.22 -1.55
N CYS A 268 -6.34 11.31 -1.84
CA CYS A 268 -5.87 11.49 -3.20
C CYS A 268 -4.85 10.40 -3.50
N ILE A 269 -5.03 9.71 -4.62
CA ILE A 269 -4.04 8.80 -5.16
C ILE A 269 -3.62 9.25 -6.55
N ALA A 270 -2.39 8.90 -6.92
CA ALA A 270 -1.87 9.12 -8.26
C ALA A 270 -1.60 7.79 -8.94
N TYR A 271 -2.07 7.65 -10.18
CA TYR A 271 -1.82 6.46 -10.98
C TYR A 271 -1.65 6.80 -12.45
N GLN A 272 -0.53 6.37 -13.03
CA GLN A 272 -0.14 6.67 -14.43
C GLN A 272 -0.24 8.17 -14.78
N GLY A 273 0.04 9.03 -13.79
CA GLY A 273 -0.04 10.50 -13.90
C GLY A 273 -1.44 11.08 -13.84
N HIS A 274 -2.50 10.28 -13.67
CA HIS A 274 -3.84 10.75 -13.31
C HIS A 274 -3.97 10.86 -11.80
N LEU A 275 -4.84 11.76 -11.33
CA LEU A 275 -5.23 11.82 -9.92
C LEU A 275 -6.65 11.34 -9.72
N TYR A 276 -6.88 10.65 -8.61
CA TYR A 276 -8.19 10.23 -8.16
C TYR A 276 -8.38 10.76 -6.76
N ILE A 277 -9.33 11.67 -6.61
CA ILE A 277 -9.71 12.23 -5.32
C ILE A 277 -10.93 11.45 -4.85
N ILE A 278 -10.74 10.66 -3.82
CA ILE A 278 -11.76 9.80 -3.24
C ILE A 278 -12.29 10.52 -2.01
N LEU A 279 -13.56 10.87 -2.05
CA LEU A 279 -14.32 11.42 -0.95
C LEU A 279 -15.25 10.33 -0.43
N GLU A 280 -14.97 9.84 0.76
CA GLU A 280 -15.76 8.82 1.43
C GLU A 280 -16.55 9.46 2.56
N ASP A 281 -17.86 9.24 2.59
CA ASP A 281 -18.73 9.61 3.70
C ASP A 281 -19.42 8.36 4.29
N ALA A 282 -20.15 8.53 5.39
CA ALA A 282 -20.83 7.46 6.10
C ALA A 282 -21.69 6.53 5.22
N SER A 283 -22.12 6.97 4.03
CA SER A 283 -23.03 6.26 3.14
C SER A 283 -22.48 5.98 1.74
N SER A 284 -21.44 6.67 1.30
CA SER A 284 -20.99 6.61 -0.09
C SER A 284 -19.52 6.92 -0.29
N VAL A 285 -18.95 6.36 -1.35
CA VAL A 285 -17.65 6.76 -1.89
C VAL A 285 -17.89 7.52 -3.19
N GLN A 286 -17.24 8.66 -3.34
CA GLN A 286 -17.30 9.46 -4.55
C GLN A 286 -15.89 9.69 -5.04
N ILE A 287 -15.67 9.52 -6.33
CA ILE A 287 -14.33 9.56 -6.89
C ILE A 287 -14.32 10.61 -7.98
N GLN A 288 -13.49 11.63 -7.80
CA GLN A 288 -13.23 12.64 -8.79
C GLN A 288 -11.92 12.32 -9.50
N HIS A 289 -12.01 12.06 -10.80
CA HIS A 289 -10.85 11.83 -11.65
C HIS A 289 -10.34 13.16 -12.23
N ILE A 290 -9.04 13.42 -12.10
CA ILE A 290 -8.35 14.52 -12.76
C ILE A 290 -7.34 13.95 -13.76
N PRO A 291 -7.50 14.26 -15.07
CA PRO A 291 -6.58 13.77 -16.10
C PRO A 291 -5.19 14.38 -15.97
N ARG A 292 -4.16 13.61 -16.34
CA ARG A 292 -2.74 14.06 -16.33
C ARG A 292 -2.53 15.39 -17.06
N LYS A 293 -3.20 15.56 -18.20
CA LYS A 293 -3.13 16.78 -19.00
C LYS A 293 -3.73 17.99 -18.29
N GLY A 294 -4.83 17.81 -17.55
CA GLY A 294 -5.45 18.87 -16.75
C GLY A 294 -4.52 19.38 -15.65
N LEU A 295 -3.82 18.46 -14.97
CA LEU A 295 -2.83 18.78 -13.94
C LEU A 295 -1.68 19.62 -14.50
N ARG A 296 -1.10 19.21 -15.62
CA ARG A 296 0.02 19.94 -16.26
C ARG A 296 -0.40 21.31 -16.79
N ALA A 297 -1.65 21.44 -17.24
CA ALA A 297 -2.18 22.71 -17.71
C ALA A 297 -2.54 23.68 -16.58
N GLY A 298 -2.58 23.22 -15.31
CA GLY A 298 -3.16 23.97 -14.21
C GLY A 298 -4.64 24.31 -14.43
N ARG A 299 -5.34 23.50 -15.24
CA ARG A 299 -6.74 23.73 -15.64
C ARG A 299 -7.64 22.63 -15.11
N GLN A 300 -8.80 23.03 -14.61
CA GLN A 300 -9.87 22.14 -14.18
C GLN A 300 -10.78 21.82 -15.38
N ASP A 301 -10.25 21.17 -16.41
CA ASP A 301 -11.11 20.70 -17.48
C ASP A 301 -11.89 19.48 -16.95
N SER A 302 -13.22 19.64 -16.80
CA SER A 302 -14.25 18.65 -16.40
C SER A 302 -13.73 17.30 -15.90
N GLY A 303 -13.51 17.19 -14.59
CA GLY A 303 -13.27 15.89 -13.95
C GLY A 303 -14.53 15.02 -13.98
N TYR A 304 -14.36 13.72 -14.20
CA TYR A 304 -15.46 12.76 -14.09
C TYR A 304 -15.73 12.46 -12.62
N LEU A 305 -17.01 12.37 -12.25
CA LEU A 305 -17.44 11.98 -10.92
C LEU A 305 -18.01 10.55 -10.99
N PHE A 306 -17.34 9.63 -10.32
CA PHE A 306 -17.87 8.29 -10.07
C PHE A 306 -18.50 8.25 -8.69
N HIS A 307 -19.51 7.40 -8.52
CA HIS A 307 -20.21 7.20 -7.25
C HIS A 307 -20.32 5.71 -6.99
N SER A 308 -19.86 5.29 -5.82
CA SER A 308 -19.98 3.92 -5.30
C SER A 308 -20.74 3.99 -3.98
N GLN A 309 -21.64 3.04 -3.78
CA GLN A 309 -22.39 2.94 -2.53
C GLN A 309 -21.65 2.05 -1.55
N ILE A 310 -21.61 2.47 -0.30
CA ILE A 310 -21.10 1.63 0.78
C ILE A 310 -22.31 1.00 1.41
N SER A 311 -22.39 -0.32 1.37
CA SER A 311 -23.43 -1.10 2.05
C SER A 311 -23.21 -1.05 3.56
N SER A 312 -23.40 0.12 4.20
CA SER A 312 -23.35 0.21 5.65
C SER A 312 -24.70 -0.22 6.23
N ILE A 313 -24.68 -1.31 6.99
CA ILE A 313 -25.87 -1.83 7.71
C ILE A 313 -26.10 -1.03 9.02
N TYR A 314 -25.18 -0.15 9.39
CA TYR A 314 -25.14 0.56 10.68
C TYR A 314 -25.26 2.08 10.49
N SER A 315 -26.00 2.75 11.36
CA SER A 315 -26.35 4.18 11.24
C SER A 315 -25.66 5.11 12.27
N ASN A 316 -24.85 4.56 13.18
CA ASN A 316 -24.17 5.32 14.24
C ASN A 316 -22.69 4.91 14.30
N PHE A 317 -21.77 5.88 14.20
CA PHE A 317 -20.32 5.65 14.11
C PHE A 317 -19.56 6.51 15.13
N GLU A 318 -18.52 5.94 15.74
CA GLU A 318 -17.39 6.72 16.26
C GLU A 318 -16.26 6.53 15.25
N GLU A 319 -16.02 7.54 14.43
CA GLU A 319 -15.21 7.39 13.23
C GLU A 319 -13.72 7.55 13.54
N LEU A 320 -13.02 6.43 13.48
CA LEU A 320 -11.59 6.40 13.17
C LEU A 320 -11.49 5.74 11.80
N CYS A 321 -11.44 6.53 10.71
CA CYS A 321 -11.20 5.99 9.38
C CYS A 321 -9.72 6.10 9.04
N TYR A 322 -9.10 4.96 8.74
CA TYR A 322 -7.75 4.92 8.21
C TYR A 322 -7.80 4.53 6.74
N MET A 323 -7.09 5.30 5.92
CA MET A 323 -6.91 5.02 4.52
C MET A 323 -5.44 4.68 4.27
N VAL A 324 -5.23 3.56 3.62
CA VAL A 324 -3.91 3.18 3.17
C VAL A 324 -3.89 3.27 1.66
N PRO A 325 -2.96 4.05 1.08
CA PRO A 325 -2.89 4.17 -0.37
C PRO A 325 -2.33 2.86 -0.92
N SER A 326 -3.16 2.05 -1.57
CA SER A 326 -2.68 0.97 -2.40
C SER A 326 -2.29 1.50 -3.76
N THR A 327 -1.27 0.91 -4.36
CA THR A 327 -1.08 1.11 -5.80
C THR A 327 -2.24 0.40 -6.50
N PRO A 328 -3.10 1.09 -7.28
CA PRO A 328 -4.27 0.47 -7.90
C PRO A 328 -3.92 -0.56 -8.98
N PHE A 329 -2.63 -0.90 -9.11
CA PHE A 329 -2.04 -1.87 -10.01
C PHE A 329 -2.71 -3.26 -9.92
N TYR A 330 -3.21 -3.65 -8.75
CA TYR A 330 -3.82 -4.96 -8.54
C TYR A 330 -5.36 -4.92 -8.42
N GLY A 331 -5.99 -3.77 -8.66
CA GLY A 331 -7.46 -3.66 -8.66
C GLY A 331 -8.08 -3.33 -7.30
N VAL A 332 -7.28 -2.97 -6.30
CA VAL A 332 -7.74 -2.27 -5.09
C VAL A 332 -7.10 -0.88 -5.06
N THR A 333 -7.94 0.14 -4.89
CA THR A 333 -7.54 1.55 -4.88
C THR A 333 -7.29 2.09 -3.47
N ALA A 334 -8.10 1.64 -2.52
CA ALA A 334 -8.01 2.05 -1.13
C ALA A 334 -8.65 0.98 -0.23
N ALA A 335 -8.16 0.86 0.99
CA ALA A 335 -8.89 0.21 2.08
C ALA A 335 -9.25 1.25 3.15
N PHE A 336 -10.50 1.21 3.61
CA PHE A 336 -11.01 2.01 4.72
C PHE A 336 -11.21 1.12 5.93
N VAL A 337 -10.65 1.50 7.07
CA VAL A 337 -10.86 0.78 8.35
C VAL A 337 -11.71 1.63 9.27
N ARG A 338 -12.85 1.13 9.77
CA ARG A 338 -13.78 1.89 10.64
C ARG A 338 -14.18 1.13 11.89
N LEU A 339 -14.61 1.86 12.92
CA LEU A 339 -15.20 1.29 14.13
C LEU A 339 -16.73 1.45 14.12
N HIS A 340 -17.45 0.36 14.40
CA HIS A 340 -18.91 0.30 14.44
C HIS A 340 -19.42 -0.17 15.80
N TRP A 341 -20.58 0.36 16.18
CA TRP A 341 -21.38 -0.15 17.30
C TRP A 341 -22.53 -1.00 16.76
N ASN A 342 -22.55 -2.31 17.08
CA ASN A 342 -23.65 -3.16 16.66
C ASN A 342 -24.86 -3.02 17.62
N TYR A 343 -25.89 -2.29 17.20
CA TYR A 343 -27.17 -2.20 17.92
C TYR A 343 -28.08 -3.38 17.56
N GLY A 344 -27.79 -4.55 18.12
CA GLY A 344 -28.52 -5.78 17.79
C GLY A 344 -28.94 -6.62 19.00
N ASN A 345 -28.06 -6.83 19.99
CA ASN A 345 -28.38 -7.47 21.28
C ASN A 345 -27.21 -7.44 22.29
N GLU A 346 -25.99 -7.12 21.87
CA GLU A 346 -24.84 -6.87 22.74
C GLU A 346 -24.05 -5.71 22.12
N THR A 347 -23.56 -4.76 22.93
CA THR A 347 -22.71 -3.63 22.52
C THR A 347 -21.32 -4.12 22.10
N ALA A 348 -21.27 -4.96 21.08
CA ALA A 348 -20.04 -5.47 20.52
C ALA A 348 -19.47 -4.42 19.56
N LEU A 349 -18.22 -4.02 19.81
CA LEU A 349 -17.45 -3.23 18.86
C LEU A 349 -17.02 -4.12 17.70
N VAL A 350 -17.12 -3.56 16.50
CA VAL A 350 -16.73 -4.23 15.27
C VAL A 350 -15.86 -3.30 14.46
N THR A 351 -14.71 -3.80 14.02
CA THR A 351 -13.82 -3.09 13.09
C THR A 351 -14.15 -3.55 11.67
N SER A 352 -14.59 -2.64 10.79
CA SER A 352 -14.85 -2.96 9.38
C SER A 352 -13.65 -2.62 8.50
N PHE A 353 -13.39 -3.44 7.49
CA PHE A 353 -12.38 -3.22 6.46
C PHE A 353 -13.06 -3.18 5.10
N THR A 354 -13.12 -2.02 4.46
CA THR A 354 -13.82 -1.81 3.19
C THR A 354 -12.83 -1.56 2.07
N PHE A 355 -12.82 -2.42 1.06
CA PHE A 355 -11.95 -2.34 -0.11
C PHE A 355 -12.68 -1.67 -1.27
N LEU A 356 -12.10 -0.57 -1.77
CA LEU A 356 -12.55 0.11 -2.98
C LEU A 356 -11.88 -0.52 -4.20
N LEU A 357 -12.69 -1.09 -5.07
CA LEU A 357 -12.22 -1.89 -6.20
C LEU A 357 -12.11 -1.06 -7.48
N ASN A 358 -11.12 -1.41 -8.30
CA ASN A 358 -10.97 -0.85 -9.64
C ASN A 358 -10.63 -1.94 -10.67
N THR A 359 -10.94 -1.66 -11.92
CA THR A 359 -10.49 -2.42 -13.09
C THR A 359 -9.68 -1.50 -14.00
N PHE A 360 -8.78 -2.09 -14.78
CA PHE A 360 -8.10 -1.34 -15.84
C PHE A 360 -8.99 -1.23 -17.05
N THR A 361 -9.09 -0.03 -17.60
CA THR A 361 -9.65 0.12 -18.92
C THR A 361 -8.55 -0.18 -19.94
N ASP A 362 -8.78 -1.14 -20.84
CA ASP A 362 -7.92 -1.34 -22.03
C ASP A 362 -7.99 -0.15 -23.02
N ALA A 363 -8.69 0.93 -22.64
CA ALA A 363 -8.81 2.14 -23.44
C ALA A 363 -7.40 2.70 -23.68
N TYR A 364 -6.96 2.58 -24.93
CA TYR A 364 -5.73 3.18 -25.42
C TYR A 364 -5.79 4.68 -25.12
N ASP A 365 -5.02 5.15 -24.15
CA ASP A 365 -4.75 6.57 -24.02
C ASP A 365 -4.02 6.99 -25.30
N ASN A 366 -4.72 7.72 -26.17
CA ASN A 366 -4.19 8.26 -27.42
C ASN A 366 -3.17 9.40 -27.18
N GLY A 367 -2.52 9.43 -26.02
CA GLY A 367 -1.65 10.48 -25.55
C GLY A 367 -2.37 11.76 -25.14
N SER A 368 -3.71 11.78 -25.14
CA SER A 368 -4.47 12.93 -24.65
C SER A 368 -4.52 12.99 -23.13
N GLY A 369 -4.32 11.86 -22.45
CA GLY A 369 -4.47 11.71 -21.01
C GLY A 369 -5.90 11.97 -20.52
N ALA A 370 -6.90 11.97 -21.42
CA ALA A 370 -8.27 12.35 -21.10
C ALA A 370 -9.13 11.17 -20.61
N VAL A 371 -8.81 9.95 -21.05
CA VAL A 371 -9.52 8.74 -20.62
C VAL A 371 -8.93 8.28 -19.30
N SER A 372 -9.80 7.94 -18.35
CA SER A 372 -9.35 7.37 -17.08
C SER A 372 -8.79 5.96 -17.30
N PRO A 373 -7.57 5.64 -16.84
CA PRO A 373 -7.05 4.28 -16.89
C PRO A 373 -7.74 3.34 -15.89
N LEU A 374 -8.55 3.88 -14.97
CA LEU A 374 -9.27 3.13 -13.95
C LEU A 374 -10.78 3.28 -14.15
N GLU A 375 -11.48 2.15 -14.05
CA GLU A 375 -12.92 2.12 -13.81
C GLU A 375 -13.15 1.57 -12.39
N PHE A 376 -14.16 2.08 -11.69
CA PHE A 376 -14.42 1.71 -10.29
C PHE A 376 -15.66 0.84 -10.20
N ASP A 377 -15.57 -0.19 -9.38
CA ASP A 377 -16.74 -1.02 -9.08
C ASP A 377 -17.75 -0.18 -8.28
N PRO A 378 -19.04 -0.16 -8.65
CA PRO A 378 -20.05 0.51 -7.84
C PRO A 378 -20.16 -0.07 -6.43
N ASP A 379 -19.79 -1.33 -6.23
CA ASP A 379 -19.85 -2.03 -4.95
C ASP A 379 -18.47 -2.10 -4.28
N CYS A 380 -18.40 -1.66 -3.03
CA CYS A 380 -17.24 -1.94 -2.17
C CYS A 380 -17.40 -3.31 -1.49
N VAL A 381 -16.28 -3.98 -1.22
CA VAL A 381 -16.28 -5.25 -0.47
C VAL A 381 -15.86 -4.96 0.97
N SER A 382 -16.69 -5.34 1.95
CA SER A 382 -16.41 -5.08 3.36
C SER A 382 -16.30 -6.36 4.17
N GLU A 383 -15.36 -6.38 5.11
CA GLU A 383 -15.18 -7.44 6.09
C GLU A 383 -15.35 -6.88 7.51
N TYR A 384 -15.93 -7.66 8.41
CA TYR A 384 -16.26 -7.21 9.77
C TYR A 384 -15.56 -8.07 10.81
N VAL A 385 -14.61 -7.49 11.53
CA VAL A 385 -13.82 -8.18 12.54
C VAL A 385 -14.32 -7.79 13.94
N PRO A 386 -14.77 -8.75 14.77
CA PRO A 386 -15.16 -8.46 16.15
C PRO A 386 -13.99 -7.92 16.97
N GLY A 387 -14.26 -6.84 17.71
CA GLY A 387 -13.29 -6.13 18.53
C GLY A 387 -13.04 -4.70 18.06
N GLN A 388 -12.21 -4.00 18.85
CA GLN A 388 -11.78 -2.63 18.61
C GLN A 388 -10.33 -2.61 18.16
N LEU A 389 -9.99 -1.69 17.26
CA LEU A 389 -8.61 -1.41 16.94
C LEU A 389 -7.85 -0.88 18.17
N VAL A 390 -6.68 -1.44 18.47
CA VAL A 390 -5.86 -1.01 19.63
C VAL A 390 -5.32 0.41 19.43
N ASP A 391 -4.70 0.67 18.29
CA ASP A 391 -4.17 1.98 17.89
C ASP A 391 -4.19 2.11 16.37
N ILE A 392 -4.31 3.34 15.86
CA ILE A 392 -4.27 3.62 14.42
C ILE A 392 -2.90 3.31 13.79
N SER A 393 -1.80 3.46 14.54
CA SER A 393 -0.46 3.10 14.05
C SER A 393 -0.27 1.59 13.90
N LEU A 394 -1.24 0.81 14.39
CA LEU A 394 -1.28 -0.63 14.32
C LEU A 394 -2.22 -1.13 13.21
N VAL A 395 -2.45 -0.34 12.17
CA VAL A 395 -3.11 -0.74 10.92
C VAL A 395 -2.17 -0.48 9.76
N TRP A 396 -2.05 -1.45 8.85
CA TRP A 396 -1.24 -1.30 7.65
C TRP A 396 -1.84 -2.09 6.50
N GLN A 397 -1.96 -1.47 5.33
CA GLN A 397 -2.26 -2.17 4.08
C GLN A 397 -0.96 -2.42 3.34
N ASP A 398 -0.83 -3.61 2.79
CA ASP A 398 0.24 -3.92 1.87
C ASP A 398 0.16 -3.07 0.60
N HIS A 399 1.20 -3.18 -0.22
CA HIS A 399 1.30 -2.42 -1.44
C HIS A 399 0.35 -2.85 -2.54
N SER A 400 0.03 -4.16 -2.59
CA SER A 400 -0.93 -4.66 -3.56
C SER A 400 -2.34 -4.17 -3.28
N GLY A 401 -2.60 -3.75 -2.05
CA GLY A 401 -3.91 -3.35 -1.56
C GLY A 401 -4.77 -4.54 -1.15
N PHE A 402 -4.29 -5.77 -1.29
CA PHE A 402 -5.09 -6.96 -1.00
C PHE A 402 -5.10 -7.32 0.46
N ASN A 403 -4.08 -6.94 1.23
CA ASN A 403 -3.94 -7.38 2.61
C ASN A 403 -3.86 -6.19 3.54
N VAL A 404 -4.69 -6.21 4.58
CA VAL A 404 -4.61 -5.30 5.72
C VAL A 404 -4.21 -6.10 6.94
N THR A 405 -3.18 -5.66 7.65
CA THR A 405 -2.84 -6.16 8.98
C THR A 405 -3.27 -5.16 10.03
N ALA A 406 -3.86 -5.65 11.12
CA ALA A 406 -4.34 -4.81 12.21
C ALA A 406 -4.15 -5.49 13.57
N VAL A 407 -3.97 -4.71 14.63
CA VAL A 407 -4.03 -5.22 16.01
C VAL A 407 -5.39 -4.93 16.62
N ILE A 408 -6.16 -5.98 16.86
CA ILE A 408 -7.54 -5.89 17.36
C ILE A 408 -7.59 -6.34 18.81
N GLN A 409 -8.12 -5.50 19.69
CA GLN A 409 -8.57 -5.86 21.04
C GLN A 409 -9.93 -6.53 20.95
N PRO A 410 -10.08 -7.81 21.32
CA PRO A 410 -11.38 -8.47 21.34
C PRO A 410 -12.38 -7.77 22.28
N ASN A 411 -13.68 -8.02 22.06
CA ASN A 411 -14.76 -7.47 22.88
C ASN A 411 -14.74 -7.98 24.33
N ASP A 412 -14.21 -9.18 24.57
CA ASP A 412 -13.89 -9.63 25.92
C ASP A 412 -12.58 -8.94 26.38
N PRO A 413 -12.62 -8.04 27.37
CA PRO A 413 -11.43 -7.34 27.86
C PRO A 413 -10.41 -8.28 28.52
N LEU A 414 -10.78 -9.53 28.84
CA LEU A 414 -9.87 -10.54 29.37
C LEU A 414 -9.03 -11.21 28.28
N GLU A 415 -9.50 -11.18 27.03
CA GLU A 415 -8.75 -11.72 25.90
C GLU A 415 -7.63 -10.74 25.49
N PRO A 416 -6.41 -11.24 25.20
CA PRO A 416 -5.33 -10.39 24.75
C PRO A 416 -5.61 -9.84 23.34
N PRO A 417 -5.02 -8.68 22.97
CA PRO A 417 -5.02 -8.23 21.60
C PRO A 417 -4.47 -9.29 20.65
N ARG A 418 -5.03 -9.35 19.45
CA ARG A 418 -4.63 -10.28 18.39
C ARG A 418 -4.18 -9.54 17.15
N LEU A 419 -3.20 -10.11 16.45
CA LEU A 419 -2.75 -9.65 15.15
C LEU A 419 -3.61 -10.31 14.07
N VAL A 420 -4.38 -9.51 13.36
CA VAL A 420 -5.37 -9.95 12.37
C VAL A 420 -4.89 -9.57 10.98
N LEU A 421 -4.99 -10.50 10.04
CA LEU A 421 -4.79 -10.28 8.61
C LEU A 421 -6.14 -10.38 7.90
N VAL A 422 -6.53 -9.31 7.21
CA VAL A 422 -7.71 -9.26 6.37
C VAL A 422 -7.26 -9.25 4.92
N ARG A 423 -7.69 -10.24 4.14
CA ARG A 423 -7.33 -10.37 2.72
C ARG A 423 -8.55 -10.21 1.82
N TYR A 424 -8.40 -9.44 0.76
CA TYR A 424 -9.33 -9.37 -0.37
C TYR A 424 -8.92 -10.38 -1.46
N HIS A 425 -9.92 -11.08 -2.01
CA HIS A 425 -9.77 -12.06 -3.09
C HIS A 425 -10.42 -11.52 -4.37
N PRO A 426 -9.62 -10.95 -5.30
CA PRO A 426 -10.16 -10.30 -6.50
C PRO A 426 -10.95 -11.25 -7.40
N GLU A 427 -10.59 -12.54 -7.44
CA GLU A 427 -11.24 -13.53 -8.30
C GLU A 427 -12.68 -13.84 -7.87
N THR A 428 -12.96 -13.79 -6.57
CA THR A 428 -14.27 -14.11 -5.98
C THR A 428 -15.01 -12.89 -5.44
N LYS A 429 -14.38 -11.70 -5.50
CA LYS A 429 -14.84 -10.47 -4.86
C LYS A 429 -15.26 -10.68 -3.40
N SER A 430 -14.45 -11.45 -2.67
CA SER A 430 -14.72 -11.80 -1.28
C SER A 430 -13.54 -11.46 -0.38
N THR A 431 -13.74 -11.55 0.92
CA THR A 431 -12.73 -11.29 1.94
C THR A 431 -12.52 -12.50 2.83
N SER A 432 -11.34 -12.59 3.44
CA SER A 432 -11.03 -13.57 4.49
C SER A 432 -10.31 -12.89 5.65
N VAL A 433 -10.55 -13.41 6.86
CA VAL A 433 -9.92 -12.94 8.10
C VAL A 433 -9.10 -14.08 8.68
N HIS A 434 -7.86 -13.78 9.06
CA HIS A 434 -6.94 -14.74 9.64
C HIS A 434 -6.28 -14.16 10.89
N ASP A 435 -6.31 -14.91 11.98
CA ASP A 435 -5.54 -14.59 13.17
C ASP A 435 -4.12 -15.12 13.00
N LEU A 436 -3.13 -14.22 13.00
CA LEU A 436 -1.73 -14.61 12.94
C LEU A 436 -1.23 -14.90 14.36
N THR A 437 -0.82 -16.15 14.60
CA THR A 437 -0.28 -16.55 15.91
C THR A 437 1.07 -15.88 16.14
N VAL A 438 1.10 -14.87 16.99
CA VAL A 438 2.33 -14.17 17.39
C VAL A 438 3.07 -15.00 18.44
N PRO A 439 4.40 -15.22 18.32
CA PRO A 439 5.17 -15.92 19.35
C PRO A 439 5.08 -15.25 20.72
N ASP A 440 5.01 -16.04 21.79
CA ASP A 440 4.90 -15.55 23.18
C ASP A 440 6.04 -14.60 23.62
N THR A 441 7.14 -14.55 22.86
CA THR A 441 8.25 -13.62 23.08
C THR A 441 7.93 -12.18 22.67
N ILE A 442 6.84 -11.96 21.92
CA ILE A 442 6.38 -10.66 21.45
C ILE A 442 5.06 -10.34 22.16
N ASP A 443 5.10 -9.31 23.01
CA ASP A 443 3.92 -8.83 23.70
C ASP A 443 3.12 -7.90 22.77
N VAL A 444 2.02 -8.41 22.23
CA VAL A 444 1.15 -7.67 21.29
C VAL A 444 0.62 -6.36 21.92
N LYS A 445 0.48 -6.30 23.25
CA LYS A 445 0.03 -5.09 23.97
C LYS A 445 1.04 -3.96 23.93
N LYS A 446 2.31 -4.27 23.63
CA LYS A 446 3.42 -3.30 23.55
C LYS A 446 3.76 -2.92 22.11
N LEU A 447 2.99 -3.34 21.11
CA LEU A 447 3.26 -2.94 19.75
C LEU A 447 2.98 -1.45 19.55
N GLU A 448 3.88 -0.77 18.85
CA GLU A 448 3.73 0.62 18.43
C GLU A 448 3.49 0.75 16.93
N SER A 449 3.98 -0.21 16.14
CA SER A 449 3.84 -0.19 14.68
C SER A 449 3.83 -1.60 14.10
N VAL A 450 3.04 -1.77 13.04
CA VAL A 450 2.95 -2.99 12.23
C VAL A 450 3.10 -2.64 10.75
N CYS A 451 3.69 -3.55 9.98
CA CYS A 451 3.72 -3.48 8.52
C CYS A 451 3.63 -4.89 7.94
N ILE A 452 2.81 -5.07 6.90
CA ILE A 452 2.77 -6.30 6.11
C ILE A 452 3.45 -6.07 4.76
N ASP A 453 4.32 -7.01 4.39
CA ASP A 453 4.89 -7.14 3.07
C ASP A 453 4.41 -8.46 2.46
N ASP A 454 3.36 -8.35 1.64
CA ASP A 454 2.75 -9.43 0.90
C ASP A 454 3.67 -10.03 -0.15
N THR A 455 4.60 -9.25 -0.71
CA THR A 455 5.55 -9.73 -1.70
C THR A 455 6.56 -10.71 -1.10
N SER A 456 7.02 -10.46 0.13
CA SER A 456 7.94 -11.34 0.85
C SER A 456 7.26 -12.31 1.82
N GLY A 457 5.96 -12.15 2.05
CA GLY A 457 5.21 -12.93 3.02
C GLY A 457 5.71 -12.71 4.44
N ALA A 458 5.88 -11.44 4.81
CA ALA A 458 6.39 -11.04 6.12
C ALA A 458 5.48 -10.03 6.81
N VAL A 459 5.41 -10.12 8.14
CA VAL A 459 4.86 -9.06 8.99
C VAL A 459 5.97 -8.53 9.88
N HIS A 460 6.21 -7.23 9.81
CA HIS A 460 7.17 -6.51 10.64
C HIS A 460 6.45 -5.83 11.80
N LEU A 461 7.02 -5.96 12.99
CA LEU A 461 6.45 -5.49 14.25
C LEU A 461 7.48 -4.67 14.99
N VAL A 462 7.12 -3.49 15.49
CA VAL A 462 7.95 -2.70 16.40
C VAL A 462 7.21 -2.55 17.72
N ASP A 463 7.90 -2.87 18.83
CA ASP A 463 7.37 -2.69 20.18
C ASP A 463 7.94 -1.44 20.88
N THR A 464 7.34 -1.07 22.01
CA THR A 464 7.75 0.07 22.87
C THR A 464 9.17 -0.05 23.42
N GLU A 465 9.79 -1.24 23.32
CA GLU A 465 11.18 -1.48 23.72
C GLU A 465 12.15 -1.33 22.55
N ALA A 466 11.64 -0.79 21.43
CA ALA A 466 12.35 -0.58 20.17
C ALA A 466 12.93 -1.88 19.60
N ARG A 467 12.22 -2.99 19.76
CA ARG A 467 12.56 -4.26 19.12
C ARG A 467 11.75 -4.41 17.85
N LEU A 468 12.46 -4.50 16.73
CA LEU A 468 11.89 -4.86 15.44
C LEU A 468 11.88 -6.38 15.32
N SER A 469 10.69 -6.97 15.22
CA SER A 469 10.50 -8.40 14.97
C SER A 469 9.93 -8.63 13.56
N THR A 470 10.39 -9.68 12.87
CA THR A 470 9.86 -10.08 11.56
C THR A 470 9.30 -11.48 11.64
N LEU A 471 8.01 -11.62 11.32
CA LEU A 471 7.27 -12.87 11.26
C LEU A 471 7.16 -13.28 9.79
N ARG A 472 7.89 -14.32 9.37
CA ARG A 472 7.82 -14.82 7.99
C ARG A 472 6.88 -16.00 7.89
N TYR A 473 5.98 -15.93 6.92
CA TYR A 473 4.98 -16.94 6.67
C TYR A 473 5.14 -17.58 5.26
N VAL A 474 6.38 -17.55 4.72
CA VAL A 474 6.83 -18.19 3.45
C VAL A 474 8.20 -18.85 3.58
#